data_AF-A0A967Q5Y1-F1
#
_entry.id   AF-A0A967Q5Y1-F1
#
_cell.length_a   1.000
_cell.length_b   1.000
_cell.length_c   1.000
_cell.angle_alpha   90.00
_cell.angle_beta   90.00
_cell.angle_gamma   90.00
#
_symmetry.space_group_name_H-M   'P 1'
#
loop_
_entity.id
_entity.type
_entity.pdbx_description
1 polymer ?
#
loop_
_entity_poly.entity_id
_entity_poly.type
_entity_poly.pdbx_seq_one_letter_code
_entity_poly.pdbx_strand_id
1 'polypeptide(L)'
;MKMKRRTFLSGMAAAATVTALPRPCVATPAAGSAVPVATLIDLSRCDGCRDAQMPRCVSACREKNADRFPEPDPSMLKDYWP
;
A
#
# COMPACT_ATOMS: atom_id res chain seq x y z
N MET A 1 -13.98 -45.36 17.70
CA MET A 1 -14.27 -44.36 18.75
C MET A 1 -15.57 -43.64 18.41
N LYS A 2 -16.69 -43.89 19.13
CA LYS A 2 -17.98 -43.21 18.86
C LYS A 2 -18.00 -41.87 19.61
N MET A 3 -17.79 -40.77 18.90
CA MET A 3 -17.93 -39.43 19.49
C MET A 3 -19.39 -39.14 19.85
N LYS A 4 -19.63 -38.70 21.09
CA LYS A 4 -20.98 -38.32 21.54
C LYS A 4 -21.34 -36.95 20.95
N ARG A 5 -22.55 -36.82 20.38
CA ARG A 5 -23.06 -35.58 19.77
C ARG A 5 -22.94 -34.36 20.69
N ARG A 6 -23.15 -34.56 21.99
CA ARG A 6 -23.00 -33.51 23.02
C ARG A 6 -21.56 -33.00 23.13
N THR A 7 -20.57 -33.88 23.05
CA THR A 7 -19.14 -33.51 23.09
C THR A 7 -18.75 -32.75 21.84
N PHE A 8 -19.27 -33.14 20.67
CA PHE A 8 -19.05 -32.43 19.41
C PHE A 8 -19.65 -31.03 19.44
N LEU A 9 -20.92 -30.89 19.84
CA LEU A 9 -21.57 -29.56 19.96
C LEU A 9 -20.87 -28.65 20.97
N SER A 10 -20.43 -29.20 22.11
CA SER A 10 -19.72 -28.42 23.13
C SER A 10 -18.37 -27.91 22.62
N GLY A 11 -17.64 -28.72 21.84
CA GLY A 11 -16.39 -28.32 21.20
C GLY A 11 -16.58 -27.20 20.17
N MET A 12 -17.64 -27.27 19.36
CA MET A 12 -17.95 -26.20 18.39
C MET A 12 -18.37 -24.89 19.06
N ALA A 13 -19.18 -24.97 20.12
CA ALA A 13 -19.61 -23.77 20.86
C ALA A 13 -18.41 -23.04 21.50
N ALA A 14 -17.46 -23.79 22.07
CA ALA A 14 -16.24 -23.20 22.65
C ALA A 14 -15.39 -22.49 21.57
N ALA A 15 -15.20 -23.10 20.40
CA ALA A 15 -14.42 -22.50 19.32
C ALA A 15 -15.03 -21.19 18.78
N ALA A 16 -16.36 -21.09 18.73
CA ALA A 16 -17.06 -19.88 18.25
C ALA A 16 -16.90 -18.69 19.20
N THR A 17 -16.76 -18.92 20.51
CA THR A 17 -16.58 -17.81 21.47
C THR A 17 -15.24 -17.09 21.34
N VAL A 18 -14.20 -17.77 20.85
CA VAL A 18 -12.85 -17.21 20.69
C VAL A 18 -12.76 -16.27 19.48
N THR A 19 -13.56 -16.51 18.44
CA THR A 19 -13.56 -15.66 17.22
C THR A 19 -14.50 -14.47 17.32
N ALA A 20 -15.49 -14.50 18.23
CA ALA A 20 -16.45 -13.41 18.43
C ALA A 20 -15.95 -12.30 19.36
N LEU A 21 -14.84 -12.52 20.07
CA LEU A 21 -14.21 -11.48 20.88
C LEU A 21 -13.62 -10.41 19.96
N PRO A 22 -13.95 -9.12 20.15
CA PRO A 22 -13.35 -8.05 19.38
C PRO A 22 -11.84 -8.09 19.64
N ARG A 23 -11.07 -8.47 18.62
CA ARG A 23 -9.62 -8.30 18.63
C ARG A 23 -9.36 -6.80 18.69
N PRO A 24 -8.68 -6.27 19.72
CA PRO A 24 -8.21 -4.91 19.67
C PRO A 24 -7.19 -4.84 18.53
N CYS A 25 -7.58 -4.24 17.40
CA CYS A 25 -6.67 -3.83 16.33
C CYS A 25 -5.84 -2.66 16.85
N VAL A 26 -4.90 -2.96 17.76
CA VAL A 26 -3.85 -2.02 18.10
C VAL A 26 -2.91 -2.03 16.90
N ALA A 27 -2.95 -0.97 16.10
CA ALA A 27 -1.93 -0.73 15.11
C ALA A 27 -0.61 -0.58 15.86
N THR A 28 0.17 -1.66 15.92
CA THR A 28 1.55 -1.59 16.38
C THR A 28 2.28 -0.74 15.35
N PRO A 29 2.81 0.44 15.72
CA PRO A 29 3.70 1.15 14.82
C PRO A 29 4.85 0.18 14.49
N ALA A 30 5.14 0.01 13.20
CA ALA A 30 6.19 -0.87 12.75
C ALA A 30 7.48 -0.51 13.51
N ALA A 31 8.14 -1.49 14.13
CA ALA A 31 9.38 -1.26 14.85
C ALA A 31 10.39 -0.57 13.91
N GLY A 32 10.79 0.66 14.22
CA GLY A 32 11.62 1.51 13.36
C GLY A 32 10.87 2.60 12.58
N SER A 33 9.57 2.81 12.80
CA SER A 33 8.81 3.87 12.15
C SER A 33 9.35 5.24 12.56
N ALA A 34 10.08 5.90 11.66
CA ALA A 34 10.35 7.32 11.74
C ALA A 34 9.04 8.08 12.01
N VAL A 35 9.14 9.21 12.71
CA VAL A 35 8.00 10.13 12.93
C VAL A 35 7.26 10.31 11.60
N PRO A 36 5.93 10.15 11.53
CA PRO A 36 5.19 10.31 10.30
C PRO A 36 5.45 11.72 9.74
N VAL A 37 5.97 11.76 8.51
CA VAL A 37 6.22 13.00 7.78
C VAL A 37 5.17 13.18 6.68
N ALA A 38 4.90 14.42 6.33
CA ALA A 38 4.01 14.78 5.24
C ALA A 38 4.66 15.86 4.36
N THR A 39 4.34 15.83 3.07
CA THR A 39 4.71 16.89 2.12
C THR A 39 3.51 17.80 1.92
N LEU A 40 3.69 19.12 2.12
CA LEU A 40 2.68 20.13 1.79
C LEU A 40 3.07 20.84 0.51
N ILE A 41 2.21 20.77 -0.50
CA ILE A 41 2.35 21.51 -1.76
C ILE A 41 1.31 22.62 -1.76
N ASP A 42 1.77 23.87 -1.61
CA ASP A 42 0.91 25.05 -1.67
C ASP A 42 0.62 25.41 -3.14
N LEU A 43 -0.61 25.09 -3.58
CA LEU A 43 -1.04 25.34 -4.95
C LEU A 43 -1.23 26.83 -5.26
N SER A 44 -1.37 27.71 -4.26
CA SER A 44 -1.45 29.15 -4.49
C SER A 44 -0.11 29.76 -4.93
N ARG A 45 0.99 29.07 -4.64
CA ARG A 45 2.36 29.45 -5.00
C ARG A 45 2.92 28.65 -6.17
N CYS A 46 2.24 27.57 -6.56
CA CYS A 46 2.62 26.77 -7.71
C CYS A 46 2.25 27.51 -9.00
N ASP A 47 3.26 27.88 -9.78
CA ASP A 47 3.08 28.55 -11.08
C ASP A 47 3.03 27.58 -12.27
N GLY A 48 3.33 26.29 -12.01
CA GLY A 48 3.44 25.23 -13.02
C GLY A 48 4.79 25.19 -13.74
N CYS A 49 5.80 25.96 -13.30
CA CYS A 49 7.10 26.09 -13.97
C CYS A 49 6.97 26.46 -15.46
N ARG A 50 6.27 27.57 -15.77
CA ARG A 50 5.83 27.92 -17.13
C ARG A 50 6.93 28.06 -18.16
N ASP A 51 8.13 28.44 -17.72
CA ASP A 51 9.30 28.64 -18.60
C ASP A 51 10.12 27.35 -18.79
N ALA A 52 9.68 26.23 -18.22
CA ALA A 52 10.33 24.94 -18.35
C ALA A 52 9.50 24.00 -19.24
N GLN A 53 10.19 23.24 -20.08
CA GLN A 53 9.57 22.18 -20.88
C GLN A 53 8.89 21.09 -20.01
N MET A 54 9.37 20.91 -18.79
CA MET A 54 8.85 19.95 -17.81
C MET A 54 8.84 20.61 -16.42
N PRO A 55 7.78 20.40 -15.60
CA PRO A 55 7.77 20.90 -14.23
C PRO A 55 8.98 20.39 -13.43
N ARG A 56 9.62 21.29 -12.68
CA ARG A 56 10.86 20.97 -11.94
C ARG A 56 10.67 19.85 -10.92
N CYS A 57 9.48 19.76 -10.30
CA CYS A 57 9.15 18.66 -9.39
C CYS A 57 9.12 17.30 -10.11
N VAL A 58 8.67 17.26 -11.37
CA VAL A 58 8.63 16.04 -12.18
C VAL A 58 10.04 15.66 -12.64
N SER A 59 10.85 16.61 -13.11
CA SER A 59 12.23 16.33 -13.51
C SER A 59 13.06 15.78 -12.35
N ALA A 60 12.94 16.38 -11.17
CA ALA A 60 13.62 15.92 -9.97
C ALA A 60 13.18 14.50 -9.55
N CYS A 61 11.88 14.21 -9.61
CA CYS A 61 11.36 12.87 -9.32
C CYS A 61 11.92 11.84 -10.31
N ARG A 62 11.90 12.16 -11.61
CA ARG A 62 12.39 11.27 -12.66
C ARG A 62 13.88 10.97 -12.52
N GLU A 63 14.69 11.99 -12.25
CA GLU A 63 16.13 11.85 -12.04
C GLU A 63 16.43 11.00 -10.79
N LYS A 64 15.76 11.29 -9.67
CA LYS A 64 15.96 10.56 -8.41
C LYS A 64 15.58 9.09 -8.48
N ASN A 65 14.60 8.75 -9.33
CA ASN A 65 14.06 7.39 -9.45
C ASN A 65 14.43 6.73 -10.78
N ALA A 66 15.41 7.26 -11.51
CA ALA A 66 15.79 6.78 -12.83
C ALA A 66 16.12 5.27 -12.83
N ASP A 67 16.80 4.81 -11.78
CA ASP A 67 17.19 3.43 -11.52
C ASP A 67 16.01 2.49 -11.22
N ARG A 68 14.84 3.04 -10.90
CA ARG A 68 13.63 2.26 -10.59
C ARG A 68 12.74 2.04 -11.80
N PHE A 69 12.98 2.73 -12.92
CA PHE A 69 12.21 2.52 -14.13
C PHE A 69 12.70 1.26 -14.84
N PRO A 70 11.81 0.27 -15.08
CA PRO A 70 12.19 -0.90 -15.85
C PRO A 70 12.46 -0.50 -17.30
N GLU A 71 13.46 -1.10 -17.93
CA GLU A 71 13.59 -1.10 -19.39
C GLU A 71 12.68 -2.21 -19.95
N PRO A 72 11.57 -1.86 -20.62
CA PRO A 72 10.68 -2.87 -21.16
C PRO A 72 11.32 -3.58 -22.34
N ASP A 73 11.11 -4.89 -22.45
CA ASP A 73 11.51 -5.67 -23.62
C ASP A 73 10.75 -5.17 -24.86
N PRO A 74 11.44 -4.65 -25.90
CA PRO A 74 10.81 -4.12 -27.10
C PRO A 74 9.92 -5.13 -27.82
N SER A 75 10.22 -6.44 -27.72
CA SER A 75 9.42 -7.50 -28.36
C SER A 75 8.04 -7.68 -27.73
N MET A 76 7.87 -7.22 -26.48
CA MET A 76 6.62 -7.30 -25.73
C MET A 76 5.75 -6.05 -25.92
N LEU A 77 6.29 -5.00 -26.54
CA LEU A 77 5.56 -3.78 -26.84
C LEU A 77 4.61 -4.06 -28.01
N LYS A 78 3.30 -3.89 -27.78
CA LYS A 78 2.31 -3.89 -28.87
C LYS A 78 2.03 -2.46 -29.27
N ASP A 79 1.70 -2.29 -30.54
CA ASP A 79 1.34 -0.98 -31.09
C ASP A 79 -0.11 -0.65 -30.68
N TYR A 80 -0.25 -0.03 -29.51
CA TYR A 80 -1.53 0.28 -28.89
C TYR A 80 -2.09 1.65 -29.29
N TRP A 81 -1.40 2.39 -30.18
CA TRP A 81 -1.71 3.79 -30.51
C TRP A 81 -1.46 4.07 -32.01
N PRO A 82 -2.26 4.93 -32.68
CA PRO A 82 -1.78 5.73 -33.81
C PRO A 82 -1.02 6.97 -33.32
#